data_AF-A0AB37I4E1-F1
#
_entry.id   AF-A0AB37I4E1-F1
#
_cell.length_a   1.000
_cell.length_b   1.000
_cell.length_c   1.000
_cell.angle_alpha   90.00
_cell.angle_beta   90.00
_cell.angle_gamma   90.00
#
_symmetry.space_group_name_H-M   'P 1'
#
loop_
_entity.id
_entity.type
_entity.pdbx_description
1 polymer ?
#
loop_
_entity_poly.entity_id
_entity_poly.type
_entity_poly.pdbx_seq_one_letter_code
_entity_poly.pdbx_strand_id
1 'polypeptide(L)'
;MGAEKKRSPGSAAKRGTLEEFLTSVEGNPEKDWRSFLFWALRNKDLTARVGIVDWMLDHGADPARVDSEEKINALHVMFEEREHDFVGEARLLQRFLDGGADINLKAPKWNVPIQTIIDEMIAPDAEVAPLYDVLFSYPGIDWDVIVGKAFGEPVSLRRSVELSAKQRPELYRRMCDYLENGPSPRPVFD
;
A
#
# COMPACT_ATOMS: atom_id res chain seq x y z
N MET A 1 -19.71 -11.67 -35.22
CA MET A 1 -18.76 -10.79 -34.49
C MET A 1 -19.47 -10.32 -33.24
N GLY A 2 -19.16 -10.91 -32.08
CA GLY A 2 -19.75 -10.49 -30.82
C GLY A 2 -19.20 -9.12 -30.45
N ALA A 3 -20.08 -8.18 -30.07
CA ALA A 3 -19.64 -6.90 -29.52
C ALA A 3 -18.73 -7.20 -28.33
N GLU A 4 -17.47 -6.74 -28.36
CA GLU A 4 -16.62 -6.73 -27.18
C GLU A 4 -17.39 -6.00 -26.08
N LYS A 5 -17.72 -6.73 -25.01
CA LYS A 5 -18.31 -6.13 -23.82
C LYS A 5 -17.29 -5.14 -23.28
N LYS A 6 -17.51 -3.84 -23.50
CA LYS A 6 -16.72 -2.78 -22.88
C LYS A 6 -16.66 -3.03 -21.37
N ARG A 7 -15.45 -3.06 -20.80
CA ARG A 7 -15.26 -3.26 -19.37
C ARG A 7 -15.94 -2.11 -18.61
N SER A 8 -16.57 -2.42 -17.48
CA SER A 8 -17.00 -1.39 -16.53
C SER A 8 -15.78 -0.70 -15.89
N PRO A 9 -15.90 0.51 -15.33
CA PRO A 9 -14.75 1.22 -14.77
C PRO A 9 -14.02 0.41 -13.70
N GLY A 10 -14.74 -0.31 -12.84
CA GLY A 10 -14.12 -1.18 -11.85
C GLY A 10 -13.40 -2.39 -12.46
N SER A 11 -13.94 -2.99 -13.52
CA SER A 11 -13.27 -4.09 -14.22
C SER A 11 -12.00 -3.62 -14.94
N ALA A 12 -12.05 -2.42 -15.54
CA ALA A 12 -10.92 -1.78 -16.19
C ALA A 12 -9.84 -1.37 -15.16
N ALA A 13 -10.24 -0.78 -14.03
CA ALA A 13 -9.32 -0.46 -12.93
C ALA A 13 -8.54 -1.70 -12.46
N LYS A 14 -9.24 -2.83 -12.28
CA LYS A 14 -8.66 -4.07 -11.74
C LYS A 14 -7.80 -4.86 -12.73
N ARG A 15 -8.04 -4.74 -14.04
CA ARG A 15 -7.51 -5.70 -15.04
C ARG A 15 -7.12 -5.09 -16.37
N GLY A 16 -7.40 -3.81 -16.58
CA GLY A 16 -7.15 -3.12 -17.84
C GLY A 16 -5.93 -2.22 -17.77
N THR A 17 -5.64 -1.57 -18.89
CA THR A 17 -4.65 -0.50 -18.98
C THR A 17 -5.24 0.83 -18.50
N LEU A 18 -4.39 1.86 -18.34
CA LEU A 18 -4.87 3.23 -18.07
C LEU A 18 -5.84 3.70 -19.16
N GLU A 19 -5.51 3.52 -20.44
CA GLU A 19 -6.36 3.93 -21.56
C GLU A 19 -7.75 3.25 -21.53
N GLU A 20 -7.79 1.95 -21.24
CA GLU A 20 -9.05 1.22 -21.09
C GLU A 20 -9.86 1.72 -19.89
N PHE A 21 -9.20 2.05 -18.78
CA PHE A 21 -9.85 2.63 -17.61
C PHE A 21 -10.44 4.00 -17.92
N LEU A 22 -9.69 4.91 -18.54
CA LEU A 22 -10.16 6.26 -18.91
C LEU A 22 -11.33 6.19 -19.89
N THR A 23 -11.22 5.37 -20.93
CA THR A 23 -12.31 5.12 -21.90
C THR A 23 -13.58 4.60 -21.20
N SER A 24 -13.40 3.75 -20.19
CA SER A 24 -14.52 3.22 -19.41
C SER A 24 -15.14 4.28 -18.50
N VAL A 25 -14.34 5.12 -17.83
CA VAL A 25 -14.83 6.22 -17.00
C VAL A 25 -15.64 7.22 -17.84
N GLU A 26 -15.13 7.62 -19.00
CA GLU A 26 -15.83 8.52 -19.92
C GLU A 26 -17.14 7.91 -20.43
N GLY A 27 -17.15 6.62 -20.72
CA GLY A 27 -18.32 5.90 -21.19
C GLY A 27 -19.37 5.59 -20.11
N ASN A 28 -19.07 5.82 -18.82
CA ASN A 28 -19.94 5.49 -17.69
C ASN A 28 -19.92 6.62 -16.64
N PRO A 29 -20.34 7.86 -16.98
CA PRO A 29 -20.24 9.02 -16.09
C PRO A 29 -21.07 8.89 -14.81
N GLU A 30 -22.05 7.99 -14.78
CA GLU A 30 -22.87 7.68 -13.60
C GLU A 30 -22.17 6.78 -12.57
N LYS A 31 -21.04 6.16 -12.94
CA LYS A 31 -20.26 5.30 -12.04
C LYS A 31 -19.24 6.14 -11.30
N ASP A 32 -19.30 6.10 -9.97
CA ASP A 32 -18.25 6.68 -9.14
C ASP A 32 -16.99 5.82 -9.20
N TRP A 33 -16.09 6.17 -10.13
CA TRP A 33 -14.84 5.47 -10.33
C TRP A 33 -13.93 5.52 -9.10
N ARG A 34 -14.07 6.52 -8.22
CA ARG A 34 -13.27 6.67 -6.98
C ARG A 34 -13.47 5.48 -6.04
N SER A 35 -14.64 4.84 -6.09
CA SER A 35 -14.94 3.63 -5.33
C SER A 35 -14.06 2.43 -5.68
N PHE A 36 -13.38 2.44 -6.84
CA PHE A 36 -12.56 1.33 -7.33
C PHE A 36 -11.07 1.48 -7.01
N LEU A 37 -10.66 2.41 -6.14
CA LEU A 37 -9.25 2.65 -5.82
C LEU A 37 -8.53 1.39 -5.34
N PHE A 38 -9.16 0.63 -4.43
CA PHE A 38 -8.58 -0.63 -3.94
C PHE A 38 -8.59 -1.73 -5.00
N TRP A 39 -9.42 -1.61 -6.04
CA TRP A 39 -9.39 -2.56 -7.15
C TRP A 39 -8.25 -2.23 -8.10
N ALA A 40 -7.97 -0.94 -8.33
CA ALA A 40 -6.81 -0.48 -9.10
C ALA A 40 -5.49 -0.94 -8.47
N LEU A 41 -5.36 -0.83 -7.15
CA LEU A 41 -4.19 -1.33 -6.40
C LEU A 41 -3.94 -2.84 -6.58
N ARG A 42 -4.98 -3.61 -6.93
CA ARG A 42 -4.89 -5.05 -7.19
C ARG A 42 -4.65 -5.40 -8.66
N ASN A 43 -4.44 -4.40 -9.52
CA ASN A 43 -4.17 -4.64 -10.94
C ASN A 43 -2.83 -5.37 -11.10
N LYS A 44 -2.80 -6.45 -11.88
CA LYS A 44 -1.62 -7.30 -12.05
C LYS A 44 -0.63 -6.75 -13.07
N ASP A 45 -1.06 -5.83 -13.93
CA ASP A 45 -0.15 -5.03 -14.73
C ASP A 45 0.36 -3.88 -13.84
N LEU A 46 1.65 -3.91 -13.48
CA LEU A 46 2.26 -2.96 -12.56
C LEU A 46 2.28 -1.54 -13.14
N THR A 47 2.56 -1.41 -14.43
CA THR A 47 2.52 -0.12 -15.13
C THR A 47 1.11 0.45 -15.11
N ALA A 48 0.10 -0.37 -15.38
CA ALA A 48 -1.29 0.05 -15.33
C ALA A 48 -1.75 0.35 -13.89
N ARG A 49 -1.36 -0.46 -12.91
CA ARG A 49 -1.61 -0.21 -11.47
C ARG A 49 -1.11 1.18 -11.10
N VAL A 50 0.16 1.48 -11.39
CA VAL A 50 0.76 2.76 -11.05
C VAL A 50 0.06 3.90 -11.77
N GLY A 51 -0.07 3.81 -13.10
CA GLY A 51 -0.69 4.87 -13.90
C GLY A 51 -2.16 5.14 -13.55
N ILE A 52 -2.95 4.10 -13.27
CA ILE A 52 -4.37 4.25 -12.89
C ILE A 52 -4.47 4.90 -11.51
N VAL A 53 -3.73 4.40 -10.52
CA VAL A 53 -3.80 4.94 -9.14
C VAL A 53 -3.31 6.38 -9.09
N ASP A 54 -2.22 6.68 -9.79
CA ASP A 54 -1.67 8.04 -9.90
C ASP A 54 -2.70 9.01 -10.48
N TRP A 55 -3.32 8.63 -11.61
CA TRP A 55 -4.41 9.39 -12.22
C TRP A 55 -5.60 9.56 -11.26
N MET A 56 -6.02 8.49 -10.58
CA MET A 56 -7.15 8.54 -9.65
C MET A 56 -6.90 9.56 -8.53
N LEU A 57 -5.70 9.57 -7.96
CA LEU A 57 -5.30 10.53 -6.93
C LEU A 57 -5.29 11.97 -7.47
N ASP A 58 -4.77 12.20 -8.69
CA ASP A 58 -4.80 13.53 -9.33
C ASP A 58 -6.22 14.05 -9.56
N HIS A 59 -7.19 13.15 -9.72
CA HIS A 59 -8.58 13.48 -10.05
C HIS A 59 -9.54 13.39 -8.84
N GLY A 60 -8.96 13.36 -7.63
CA GLY A 60 -9.68 13.48 -6.36
C GLY A 60 -10.23 12.18 -5.81
N ALA A 61 -9.59 11.03 -6.09
CA ALA A 61 -9.74 9.88 -5.20
C ALA A 61 -9.13 10.19 -3.84
N ASP A 62 -9.80 9.75 -2.78
CA ASP A 62 -9.36 9.99 -1.41
C ASP A 62 -8.17 9.07 -1.04
N PRO A 63 -6.96 9.63 -0.83
CA PRO A 63 -5.79 8.84 -0.42
C PRO A 63 -5.95 8.23 0.98
N ALA A 64 -6.74 8.85 1.86
CA ALA A 64 -6.99 8.38 3.22
C ALA A 64 -8.17 7.41 3.32
N ARG A 65 -8.72 6.97 2.18
CA ARG A 65 -9.89 6.08 2.13
C ARG A 65 -9.65 4.82 2.97
N VAL A 66 -10.66 4.49 3.78
CA VAL A 66 -10.73 3.23 4.53
C VAL A 66 -11.92 2.42 4.04
N ASP A 67 -11.70 1.14 3.73
CA ASP A 67 -12.79 0.19 3.54
C ASP A 67 -13.43 -0.11 4.90
N SER A 68 -14.73 0.18 5.02
CA SER A 68 -15.43 0.07 6.29
C SER A 68 -15.71 -1.37 6.72
N GLU A 69 -15.70 -2.33 5.81
CA GLU A 69 -16.00 -3.73 6.08
C GLU A 69 -14.74 -4.46 6.56
N GLU A 70 -13.67 -4.35 5.77
CA GLU A 70 -12.37 -5.00 6.03
C GLU A 70 -11.48 -4.19 6.98
N LYS A 71 -11.81 -2.92 7.22
CA LYS A 71 -11.00 -1.97 8.01
C LYS A 71 -9.57 -1.81 7.49
N ILE A 72 -9.43 -1.78 6.16
CA ILE A 72 -8.14 -1.59 5.48
C ILE A 72 -8.07 -0.26 4.77
N ASN A 73 -6.85 0.24 4.59
CA ASN A 73 -6.52 1.37 3.72
C ASN A 73 -5.64 0.90 2.55
N ALA A 74 -5.21 1.84 1.70
CA ALA A 74 -4.39 1.57 0.53
C ALA A 74 -3.10 0.79 0.86
N LEU A 75 -2.45 1.06 1.99
CA LEU A 75 -1.18 0.44 2.35
C LEU A 75 -1.31 -1.07 2.56
N HIS A 76 -2.38 -1.52 3.23
CA HIS A 76 -2.65 -2.94 3.39
C HIS A 76 -2.83 -3.64 2.03
N VAL A 77 -3.57 -3.00 1.12
CA VAL A 77 -3.83 -3.55 -0.20
C VAL A 77 -2.53 -3.62 -1.00
N MET A 78 -1.70 -2.57 -0.95
CA MET A 78 -0.40 -2.57 -1.61
C MET A 78 0.49 -3.70 -1.09
N PHE A 79 0.67 -3.82 0.22
CA PHE A 79 1.64 -4.74 0.82
C PHE A 79 1.22 -6.22 0.79
N GLU A 80 -0.06 -6.54 0.57
CA GLU A 80 -0.53 -7.92 0.35
C GLU A 80 -0.22 -8.42 -1.07
N GLU A 81 0.00 -7.53 -2.04
CA GLU A 81 0.23 -7.96 -3.41
C GLU A 81 1.55 -8.75 -3.56
N ARG A 82 1.59 -9.66 -4.54
CA ARG A 82 2.74 -10.58 -4.72
C ARG A 82 3.88 -9.99 -5.55
N GLU A 83 3.53 -9.06 -6.44
CA GLU A 83 4.44 -8.45 -7.41
C GLU A 83 4.30 -6.94 -7.30
N HIS A 84 5.43 -6.26 -7.43
CA HIS A 84 5.57 -4.83 -7.17
C HIS A 84 6.44 -4.16 -8.21
N ASP A 85 6.05 -2.95 -8.59
CA ASP A 85 6.99 -1.94 -9.06
C ASP A 85 7.41 -1.13 -7.83
N PHE A 86 8.49 -1.53 -7.17
CA PHE A 86 8.87 -0.91 -5.89
C PHE A 86 9.12 0.60 -5.99
N VAL A 87 9.65 1.09 -7.12
CA VAL A 87 9.91 2.52 -7.30
C VAL A 87 8.62 3.26 -7.61
N GLY A 88 7.81 2.77 -8.55
CA GLY A 88 6.53 3.37 -8.87
C GLY A 88 5.55 3.37 -7.69
N GLU A 89 5.49 2.26 -6.96
CA GLU A 89 4.63 2.12 -5.78
C GLU A 89 5.16 2.90 -4.58
N ALA A 90 6.46 3.09 -4.40
CA ALA A 90 6.99 3.98 -3.38
C ALA A 90 6.51 5.43 -3.59
N ARG A 91 6.46 5.90 -4.84
CA ARG A 91 5.88 7.21 -5.16
C ARG A 91 4.41 7.30 -4.75
N LEU A 92 3.61 6.26 -5.05
CA LEU A 92 2.20 6.22 -4.64
C LEU A 92 2.05 6.14 -3.11
N LEU A 93 2.87 5.34 -2.45
CA LEU A 93 2.87 5.21 -1.00
C LEU A 93 3.12 6.57 -0.33
N GLN A 94 4.05 7.37 -0.85
CA GLN A 94 4.29 8.72 -0.37
C GLN A 94 3.03 9.59 -0.55
N ARG A 95 2.39 9.55 -1.73
CA ARG A 95 1.13 10.28 -1.97
C ARG A 95 0.01 9.87 -1.03
N PHE A 96 -0.13 8.58 -0.73
CA PHE A 96 -1.15 8.09 0.21
C PHE A 96 -0.90 8.62 1.62
N LEU A 97 0.33 8.52 2.10
CA LEU A 97 0.73 8.97 3.42
C LEU A 97 0.63 10.50 3.59
N ASP A 98 1.10 11.26 2.60
CA ASP A 98 0.98 12.72 2.56
C ASP A 98 -0.50 13.15 2.46
N GLY A 99 -1.33 12.32 1.82
CA GLY A 99 -2.77 12.46 1.76
C GLY A 99 -3.53 12.03 3.02
N GLY A 100 -2.84 11.55 4.05
CA GLY A 100 -3.44 11.22 5.35
C GLY A 100 -3.85 9.75 5.52
N ALA A 101 -3.38 8.83 4.69
CA ALA A 101 -3.55 7.40 4.94
C ALA A 101 -2.92 7.01 6.29
N ASP A 102 -3.72 6.39 7.15
CA ASP A 102 -3.28 6.00 8.49
C ASP A 102 -2.27 4.84 8.47
N ILE A 103 -1.01 5.15 8.74
CA ILE A 103 0.09 4.16 8.80
C ILE A 103 -0.08 3.13 9.94
N ASN A 104 -0.95 3.39 10.91
CA ASN A 104 -1.21 2.54 12.06
C ASN A 104 -2.61 1.89 12.04
N LEU A 105 -3.37 2.02 10.95
CA LEU A 105 -4.71 1.48 10.86
C LEU A 105 -4.68 -0.03 11.09
N LYS A 106 -5.40 -0.52 12.09
CA LYS A 106 -5.42 -1.93 12.43
C LYS A 106 -6.58 -2.67 11.75
N ALA A 107 -6.24 -3.56 10.82
CA ALA A 107 -7.19 -4.44 10.14
C ALA A 107 -7.32 -5.81 10.84
N PRO A 108 -8.51 -6.41 10.91
CA PRO A 108 -8.71 -7.75 11.49
C PRO A 108 -7.87 -8.85 10.84
N LYS A 109 -7.70 -8.81 9.51
CA LYS A 109 -6.96 -9.83 8.75
C LYS A 109 -5.45 -9.56 8.68
N TRP A 110 -5.04 -8.32 8.42
CA TRP A 110 -3.66 -7.98 8.07
C TRP A 110 -2.91 -7.16 9.14
N ASN A 111 -3.56 -6.90 10.27
CA ASN A 111 -3.05 -6.05 11.34
C ASN A 111 -2.73 -4.63 10.86
N VAL A 112 -1.66 -3.98 11.34
CA VAL A 112 -1.19 -2.68 10.84
C VAL A 112 -0.34 -2.85 9.57
N PRO A 113 -0.23 -1.84 8.69
CA PRO A 113 0.49 -1.94 7.41
C PRO A 113 1.92 -2.50 7.49
N ILE A 114 2.73 -2.08 8.46
CA ILE A 114 4.10 -2.61 8.62
C ILE A 114 4.08 -4.10 8.97
N GLN A 115 3.11 -4.55 9.77
CA GLN A 115 2.93 -5.97 10.06
C GLN A 115 2.50 -6.74 8.80
N THR A 116 1.70 -6.14 7.91
CA THR A 116 1.37 -6.74 6.61
C THR A 116 2.61 -7.02 5.77
N ILE A 117 3.64 -6.15 5.79
CA ILE A 117 4.93 -6.43 5.12
C ILE A 117 5.63 -7.65 5.74
N ILE A 118 5.59 -7.78 7.07
CA ILE A 118 6.22 -8.93 7.74
C ILE A 118 5.53 -10.23 7.31
N ASP A 119 4.19 -10.22 7.25
CA ASP A 119 3.38 -11.43 7.06
C ASP A 119 3.19 -11.83 5.58
N GLU A 120 3.05 -10.86 4.67
CA GLU A 120 2.59 -11.11 3.30
C GLU A 120 3.63 -10.85 2.20
N MET A 121 4.54 -9.89 2.40
CA MET A 121 5.51 -9.51 1.36
C MET A 121 6.45 -10.67 1.06
N ILE A 122 6.46 -11.19 -0.17
CA ILE A 122 7.34 -12.33 -0.52
C ILE A 122 8.70 -11.89 -1.07
N ALA A 123 8.82 -10.62 -1.47
CA ALA A 123 10.03 -10.11 -2.10
C ALA A 123 11.21 -10.04 -1.11
N PRO A 124 12.45 -10.22 -1.61
CA PRO A 124 13.66 -10.05 -0.81
C PRO A 124 13.72 -8.67 -0.16
N ASP A 125 14.19 -8.62 1.09
CA ASP A 125 14.17 -7.38 1.89
C ASP A 125 14.91 -6.20 1.25
N ALA A 126 15.95 -6.48 0.47
CA ALA A 126 16.70 -5.47 -0.27
C ALA A 126 15.88 -4.84 -1.42
N GLU A 127 14.97 -5.60 -2.05
CA GLU A 127 14.10 -5.08 -3.13
C GLU A 127 12.98 -4.19 -2.57
N VAL A 128 12.54 -4.45 -1.33
CA VAL A 128 11.49 -3.67 -0.62
C VAL A 128 11.99 -2.28 -0.21
N ALA A 129 13.31 -2.03 -0.27
CA ALA A 129 13.95 -0.80 0.21
C ALA A 129 13.26 0.52 -0.21
N PRO A 130 12.79 0.71 -1.46
CA PRO A 130 12.09 1.94 -1.84
C PRO A 130 10.81 2.20 -1.02
N LEU A 131 10.06 1.16 -0.65
CA LEU A 131 8.89 1.30 0.23
C LEU A 131 9.31 1.66 1.65
N TYR A 132 10.41 1.08 2.15
CA TYR A 132 10.94 1.41 3.46
C TYR A 132 11.41 2.86 3.54
N ASP A 133 12.10 3.36 2.53
CA ASP A 133 12.58 4.74 2.51
C ASP A 133 11.42 5.74 2.67
N VAL A 134 10.24 5.42 2.13
CA VAL A 134 9.01 6.20 2.35
C VAL A 134 8.43 5.96 3.75
N LEU A 135 8.23 4.72 4.18
CA LEU A 135 7.62 4.39 5.48
C LEU A 135 8.38 5.04 6.63
N PHE A 136 9.70 4.88 6.67
CA PHE A 136 10.54 5.39 7.75
C PHE A 136 10.81 6.90 7.64
N SER A 137 10.46 7.54 6.52
CA SER A 137 10.39 8.99 6.45
C SER A 137 9.09 9.57 7.04
N TYR A 138 8.09 8.73 7.31
CA TYR A 138 6.80 9.15 7.85
C TYR A 138 6.80 9.19 9.39
N PRO A 139 6.36 10.29 10.02
CA PRO A 139 6.28 10.39 11.48
C PRO A 139 5.13 9.57 12.06
N GLY A 140 5.23 9.22 13.34
CA GLY A 140 4.09 8.72 14.12
C GLY A 140 3.79 7.23 13.95
N ILE A 141 4.78 6.40 13.60
CA ILE A 141 4.63 4.94 13.66
C ILE A 141 4.41 4.54 15.13
N ASP A 142 3.30 3.84 15.41
CA ASP A 142 3.01 3.28 16.73
C ASP A 142 3.73 1.93 16.88
N TRP A 143 4.89 1.97 17.54
CA TRP A 143 5.72 0.79 17.77
C TRP A 143 5.22 -0.12 18.89
N ASP A 144 4.32 0.37 19.74
CA ASP A 144 3.79 -0.32 20.92
C ASP A 144 2.45 -1.01 20.64
N VAL A 145 1.83 -0.73 19.49
CA VAL A 145 0.61 -1.42 19.05
C VAL A 145 0.78 -2.93 19.08
N ILE A 146 -0.16 -3.63 19.72
CA ILE A 146 -0.14 -5.09 19.79
C ILE A 146 -0.56 -5.68 18.45
N VAL A 147 0.35 -6.39 17.80
CA VAL A 147 0.16 -6.99 16.47
C VAL A 147 -0.08 -8.49 16.52
N GLY A 148 0.10 -9.13 17.66
CA GLY A 148 -0.18 -10.54 17.80
C GLY A 148 0.19 -11.09 19.15
N LYS A 149 0.46 -12.39 19.17
CA LYS A 149 0.99 -13.10 20.34
C LYS A 149 2.13 -14.01 19.91
N ALA A 150 3.19 -14.08 20.71
CA ALA A 150 4.26 -15.08 20.58
C ALA A 150 4.46 -15.75 21.93
N PHE A 151 4.53 -17.08 21.94
CA PHE A 151 4.67 -17.87 23.17
C PHE A 151 3.60 -17.58 24.23
N GLY A 152 2.39 -17.20 23.80
CA GLY A 152 1.27 -16.86 24.70
C GLY A 152 1.22 -15.39 25.15
N GLU A 153 2.29 -14.63 24.94
CA GLU A 153 2.40 -13.24 25.36
C GLU A 153 2.05 -12.26 24.23
N PRO A 154 1.40 -11.12 24.52
CA PRO A 154 1.20 -10.04 23.56
C PRO A 154 2.53 -9.58 22.95
N VAL A 155 2.54 -9.37 21.63
CA VAL A 155 3.69 -8.88 20.87
C VAL A 155 3.37 -7.53 20.28
N SER A 156 4.18 -6.52 20.59
CA SER A 156 4.12 -5.21 19.96
C SER A 156 4.70 -5.25 18.54
N LEU A 157 4.38 -4.25 17.71
CA LEU A 157 4.94 -4.11 16.37
C LEU A 157 6.47 -4.10 16.40
N ARG A 158 7.07 -3.35 17.32
CA ARG A 158 8.52 -3.36 17.53
C ARG A 158 9.06 -4.76 17.76
N ARG A 159 8.44 -5.51 18.68
CA ARG A 159 8.90 -6.87 18.99
C ARG A 159 8.73 -7.82 17.81
N SER A 160 7.69 -7.63 16.99
CA SER A 160 7.49 -8.38 15.75
C SER A 160 8.63 -8.14 14.75
N VAL A 161 9.02 -6.88 14.53
CA VAL A 161 10.17 -6.52 13.67
C VAL A 161 11.47 -7.12 14.21
N GLU A 162 11.71 -7.06 15.53
CA GLU A 162 12.89 -7.69 16.16
C GLU A 162 12.94 -9.20 15.91
N LEU A 163 11.81 -9.90 16.00
CA LEU A 163 11.73 -11.34 15.76
C LEU A 163 11.98 -11.69 14.29
N SER A 164 11.62 -10.81 13.37
CA SER A 164 11.81 -10.96 11.93
C SER A 164 13.16 -10.45 11.43
N ALA A 165 14.06 -9.95 12.30
CA ALA A 165 15.31 -9.30 11.89
C ALA A 165 16.25 -10.18 11.03
N LYS A 166 16.15 -11.52 11.14
CA LYS A 166 16.94 -12.43 10.29
C LYS A 166 16.41 -12.48 8.86
N GLN A 167 15.10 -12.42 8.69
CA GLN A 167 14.42 -12.46 7.39
C GLN A 167 14.31 -11.05 6.77
N ARG A 168 14.23 -10.03 7.62
CA ARG A 168 14.00 -8.63 7.30
C ARG A 168 15.05 -7.69 7.93
N PRO A 169 16.35 -7.88 7.61
CA PRO A 169 17.43 -7.10 8.23
C PRO A 169 17.36 -5.59 7.95
N GLU A 170 16.92 -5.18 6.77
CA GLU A 170 16.78 -3.77 6.38
C GLU A 170 15.58 -3.09 7.04
N LEU A 171 14.46 -3.82 7.23
CA LEU A 171 13.33 -3.35 8.03
C LEU A 171 13.77 -3.11 9.49
N TYR A 172 14.46 -4.09 10.08
CA TYR A 172 14.95 -3.99 11.45
C TYR A 172 15.96 -2.85 11.62
N ARG A 173 16.94 -2.73 10.71
CA ARG A 173 17.93 -1.66 10.74
C ARG A 173 17.27 -0.28 10.70
N ARG A 174 16.33 -0.06 9.78
CA ARG A 174 15.61 1.22 9.66
C ARG A 174 14.71 1.50 10.85
N MET A 175 14.10 0.49 11.47
CA MET A 175 13.38 0.67 12.74
C MET A 175 14.32 1.14 13.85
N CYS A 176 15.50 0.54 14.00
CA CYS A 176 16.49 0.99 14.99
C CYS A 176 16.90 2.45 14.74
N ASP A 177 17.21 2.80 13.49
CA ASP A 177 17.58 4.16 13.11
C ASP A 177 16.43 5.15 13.41
N TYR A 178 15.18 4.76 13.13
CA TYR A 178 13.98 5.56 13.40
C TYR A 178 13.76 5.80 14.89
N LEU A 179 13.95 4.76 15.72
CA LEU A 179 13.77 4.87 17.17
C LEU A 179 14.86 5.75 17.81
N GLU A 180 16.07 5.76 17.25
CA GLU A 180 17.18 6.56 17.74
C GLU A 180 17.11 8.01 17.24
N ASN A 181 16.78 8.22 15.96
CA ASN A 181 16.95 9.51 15.28
C ASN A 181 15.63 10.16 14.84
N GLY A 182 14.50 9.46 14.95
CA GLY A 182 13.23 9.86 14.35
C GLY A 182 13.15 9.55 12.85
N PRO A 183 12.14 10.10 12.16
CA PRO A 183 11.92 9.83 10.74
C PRO A 183 13.10 10.27 9.86
N SER A 184 13.43 9.46 8.86
CA SER A 184 14.42 9.84 7.84
C SER A 184 13.90 10.97 6.94
N PRO A 185 14.78 11.67 6.20
CA PRO A 185 14.33 12.60 5.17
C PRO A 185 13.37 11.93 4.16
N ARG A 186 12.40 12.69 3.65
CA ARG A 186 11.50 12.24 2.58
C ARG A 186 12.31 11.90 1.32
N PRO A 187 12.07 10.75 0.67
CA PRO A 187 12.67 10.47 -0.62
C PRO A 187 12.15 11.42 -1.70
N VAL A 188 13.03 11.80 -2.61
CA VAL A 188 12.69 12.54 -3.83
C VAL A 188 12.67 11.55 -4.97
N PHE A 189 11.57 11.54 -5.72
CA PHE A 189 11.40 10.66 -6.87
C PHE A 189 11.52 11.50 -8.14
N ASP A 190 12.57 11.27 -8.92
CA ASP A 190 12.81 11.90 -10.21
C ASP A 190 11.73 11.52 -11.26
#